data_AF-A0A2M7R9B5-F1
#
_entry.id   AF-A0A2M7R9B5-F1
#
_cell.length_a   1.000
_cell.length_b   1.000
_cell.length_c   1.000
_cell.angle_alpha   90.00
_cell.angle_beta   90.00
_cell.angle_gamma   90.00
#
_symmetry.space_group_name_H-M   'P 1'
#
loop_
_entity.id
_entity.type
_entity.pdbx_description
1 polymer ?
#
loop_
_entity_poly.entity_id
_entity_poly.type
_entity_poly.pdbx_seq_one_letter_code
_entity_poly.pdbx_strand_id
1 'polypeptide(L)'
;MPNGEKTGKPMYDAKNVDSRIYRNRERLIEEFFKTFNQIKITRQDLMWWCQNVDADSINDPTLIEYFPKFSVRKEVIDFLLKIKDLGLDN
;
A
#
# COMPACT_ATOMS: atom_id res chain seq x y z
N MET A 1 -32.42 19.07 -18.06
CA MET A 1 -31.43 19.65 -17.11
C MET A 1 -31.97 19.43 -15.70
N PRO A 2 -31.18 19.26 -14.62
CA PRO A 2 -29.71 19.34 -14.50
C PRO A 2 -29.04 18.17 -13.71
N ASN A 3 -27.70 18.17 -13.78
CA ASN A 3 -26.69 17.80 -12.78
C ASN A 3 -26.70 16.42 -12.09
N GLY A 4 -25.69 15.63 -12.44
CA GLY A 4 -24.46 15.63 -11.63
C GLY A 4 -24.29 14.49 -10.64
N GLU A 5 -23.74 13.37 -11.10
CA GLU A 5 -22.87 12.55 -10.25
C GLU A 5 -21.48 12.48 -10.87
N LYS A 6 -20.67 13.45 -10.46
CA LYS A 6 -19.22 13.27 -10.37
C LYS A 6 -18.91 12.36 -9.18
N THR A 7 -17.75 11.74 -9.28
CA THR A 7 -16.92 11.21 -8.19
C THR A 7 -17.09 9.74 -7.83
N GLY A 8 -16.10 8.98 -8.29
CA GLY A 8 -15.78 7.65 -7.80
C GLY A 8 -14.68 6.98 -8.63
N LYS A 9 -13.88 7.74 -9.39
CA LYS A 9 -12.66 7.19 -10.01
C LYS A 9 -11.80 6.63 -8.88
N PRO A 10 -11.18 5.44 -9.02
CA PRO A 10 -10.14 5.04 -8.10
C PRO A 10 -9.11 6.18 -8.03
N MET A 11 -8.93 6.76 -6.85
CA MET A 11 -7.94 7.82 -6.59
C MET A 11 -6.53 7.23 -6.56
N TYR A 12 -6.14 6.55 -7.63
CA TYR A 12 -4.76 6.11 -7.77
C TYR A 12 -4.34 6.10 -9.22
N ASP A 13 -3.85 7.25 -9.68
CA ASP A 13 -2.89 7.29 -10.78
C ASP A 13 -1.54 6.84 -10.18
N ALA A 14 -1.15 5.58 -10.40
CA ALA A 14 0.19 5.07 -10.09
C ALA A 14 1.33 5.92 -10.71
N LYS A 15 0.98 6.88 -11.58
CA LYS A 15 1.88 7.87 -12.20
C LYS A 15 2.33 9.01 -11.29
N ASN A 16 1.80 9.18 -10.08
CA ASN A 16 2.10 10.33 -9.22
C ASN A 16 2.59 10.01 -7.80
N VAL A 17 2.95 8.76 -7.50
CA VAL A 17 3.88 8.58 -6.38
C VAL A 17 5.22 9.12 -6.86
N ASP A 18 5.63 10.25 -6.29
CA ASP A 18 6.92 10.86 -6.63
C ASP A 18 8.00 9.78 -6.54
N SER A 19 8.66 9.50 -7.65
CA SER A 19 9.75 8.50 -7.74
C SER A 19 10.86 8.73 -6.69
N ARG A 20 10.92 9.92 -6.08
CA ARG A 20 11.77 10.24 -4.94
C ARG A 20 11.34 9.59 -3.61
N ILE A 21 10.05 9.35 -3.41
CA ILE A 21 9.51 8.66 -2.22
C ILE A 21 9.94 7.18 -2.27
N TYR A 22 9.89 6.56 -3.45
CA TYR A 22 10.31 5.18 -3.71
C TYR A 22 11.80 4.86 -3.45
N ARG A 23 12.61 5.85 -3.06
CA ARG A 23 14.04 5.70 -2.75
C ARG A 23 14.35 5.72 -1.25
N ASN A 24 13.36 6.04 -0.41
CA ASN A 24 13.55 6.18 1.03
C ASN A 24 12.52 5.33 1.77
N ARG A 25 13.02 4.41 2.59
CA ARG A 25 12.19 3.47 3.36
C ARG A 25 11.20 4.18 4.28
N GLU A 26 11.66 5.13 5.10
CA GLU A 26 10.82 5.83 6.06
C GLU A 26 9.72 6.63 5.37
N ARG A 27 10.04 7.29 4.25
CA ARG A 27 9.03 7.99 3.45
C ARG A 27 7.99 7.05 2.84
N LEU A 28 8.39 5.86 2.38
CA LEU A 28 7.44 4.86 1.89
C LEU A 28 6.52 4.34 2.99
N ILE A 29 7.06 4.12 4.20
CA ILE A 29 6.27 3.73 5.36
C ILE A 29 5.26 4.83 5.72
N GLU A 30 5.69 6.09 5.77
CA GLU A 30 4.79 7.22 6.01
C GLU A 30 3.71 7.32 4.94
N GLU A 31 4.06 7.20 3.66
CA GLU A 31 3.08 7.25 2.57
C GLU A 31 2.14 6.05 2.57
N PHE A 32 2.59 4.86 2.98
CA PHE A 32 1.71 3.72 3.19
C PHE A 32 0.61 4.07 4.20
N PHE A 33 0.98 4.60 5.37
CA PHE A 33 0.01 4.97 6.40
C PHE A 33 -0.91 6.13 5.97
N LYS A 34 -0.38 7.12 5.24
CA LYS A 34 -1.21 8.22 4.70
C LYS A 34 -2.19 7.75 3.63
N THR A 35 -1.73 6.88 2.72
CA THR A 35 -2.51 6.44 1.56
C THR A 35 -3.62 5.48 1.98
N PHE A 36 -3.28 4.49 2.80
CA PHE A 36 -4.21 3.44 3.16
C PHE A 36 -5.02 3.78 4.42
N ASN A 37 -4.57 4.74 5.23
CA ASN A 37 -5.25 5.27 6.43
C ASN A 37 -5.89 4.18 7.30
N GLN A 38 -5.20 3.04 7.42
CA GLN A 38 -5.71 1.88 8.15
C GLN A 38 -5.36 2.03 9.63
N ILE A 39 -6.33 2.47 10.41
CA ILE A 39 -6.23 2.76 11.86
C ILE A 39 -5.77 1.52 12.67
N LYS A 40 -5.90 0.32 12.11
CA LYS A 40 -5.60 -0.95 12.79
C LYS A 40 -4.22 -1.53 12.47
N ILE A 41 -3.47 -0.99 11.51
CA ILE A 41 -2.15 -1.52 11.15
C ILE A 41 -1.09 -0.76 11.92
N THR A 42 -0.28 -1.46 12.71
CA THR A 42 0.88 -0.85 13.36
C THR A 42 2.10 -0.87 12.46
N ARG A 43 3.13 -0.10 12.81
CA ARG A 43 4.43 -0.17 12.14
C ARG A 43 5.05 -1.57 12.25
N GLN A 44 4.82 -2.28 13.35
CA GLN A 44 5.34 -3.63 13.54
C GLN A 44 4.65 -4.63 12.60
N ASP A 45 3.33 -4.53 12.43
CA ASP A 45 2.59 -5.34 11.46
C ASP A 45 3.08 -5.09 10.04
N LEU A 46 3.31 -3.81 9.69
CA LEU A 46 3.86 -3.44 8.40
C LEU A 46 5.25 -4.07 8.17
N MET A 47 6.15 -4.01 9.16
CA MET A 47 7.48 -4.63 9.05
C MET A 47 7.38 -6.15 8.94
N TRP A 48 6.48 -6.78 9.70
CA TRP A 48 6.24 -8.22 9.60
C TRP A 48 5.74 -8.60 8.20
N TRP A 49 4.79 -7.85 7.63
CA TRP A 49 4.36 -8.06 6.25
C TRP A 49 5.49 -7.81 5.26
N CYS A 50 6.32 -6.78 5.43
CA CYS A 50 7.45 -6.55 4.53
C CYS A 50 8.45 -7.72 4.55
N GLN A 51 8.66 -8.40 5.67
CA GLN A 51 9.52 -9.58 5.73
C GLN A 51 8.92 -10.76 4.96
N ASN A 52 7.62 -10.98 5.13
CA ASN A 52 6.92 -12.18 4.66
C ASN A 52 6.23 -12.02 3.30
N VAL A 53 6.15 -10.80 2.74
CA VAL A 53 5.47 -10.55 1.46
C VAL A 53 6.24 -11.17 0.29
N ASP A 54 5.45 -11.71 -0.63
CA ASP A 54 5.82 -12.15 -1.98
C ASP A 54 4.71 -11.76 -2.99
N ALA A 55 4.88 -12.13 -4.26
CA ALA A 55 3.89 -11.85 -5.30
C ALA A 55 2.56 -12.62 -5.11
N ASP A 56 2.60 -13.77 -4.41
CA ASP A 56 1.45 -14.64 -4.18
C ASP A 56 0.60 -14.21 -2.98
N SER A 57 1.14 -13.33 -2.14
CA SER A 57 0.50 -12.72 -0.98
C SER A 57 -0.78 -11.93 -1.31
N ILE A 58 -1.12 -11.73 -2.59
CA ILE A 58 -2.35 -11.06 -3.04
C ILE A 58 -3.64 -11.78 -2.61
N ASN A 59 -3.52 -13.07 -2.32
CA ASN A 59 -4.61 -13.91 -1.83
C ASN A 59 -4.48 -14.24 -0.33
N ASP A 60 -3.56 -13.58 0.38
CA ASP A 60 -3.41 -13.78 1.82
C ASP A 60 -4.69 -13.38 2.57
N PRO A 61 -5.25 -14.26 3.42
CA PRO A 61 -6.50 -14.00 4.13
C PRO A 61 -6.45 -12.74 5.01
N THR A 62 -5.30 -12.46 5.62
CA THR A 62 -5.10 -11.28 6.46
C THR A 62 -5.10 -10.01 5.59
N LEU A 63 -4.38 -10.00 4.47
CA LEU A 63 -4.45 -8.87 3.52
C LEU A 63 -5.84 -8.69 2.90
N ILE A 64 -6.60 -9.77 2.68
CA ILE A 64 -8.00 -9.68 2.22
C ILE A 64 -8.89 -9.03 3.28
N GLU A 65 -8.68 -9.33 4.57
CA GLU A 65 -9.44 -8.73 5.68
C GLU A 65 -9.20 -7.21 5.77
N TYR A 66 -7.93 -6.79 5.73
CA TYR A 66 -7.56 -5.36 5.79
C TYR A 66 -7.87 -4.60 4.49
N PHE A 67 -7.69 -5.27 3.35
CA PHE A 67 -7.83 -4.70 2.01
C PHE A 67 -8.72 -5.60 1.14
N PRO A 68 -10.05 -5.54 1.29
CA PRO A 68 -10.96 -6.44 0.57
C PRO A 68 -10.98 -6.20 -0.95
N LYS A 69 -10.62 -4.99 -1.40
CA LYS A 69 -10.52 -4.65 -2.82
C LYS A 69 -9.22 -5.20 -3.42
N PHE A 70 -9.34 -6.02 -4.45
CA PHE A 70 -8.20 -6.62 -5.15
C PHE A 70 -7.21 -5.60 -5.74
N SER A 71 -7.71 -4.48 -6.29
CA SER A 71 -6.83 -3.41 -6.81
C SER A 71 -5.98 -2.78 -5.71
N VAL A 72 -6.55 -2.59 -4.53
CA VAL A 72 -5.85 -2.03 -3.37
C VAL A 72 -4.81 -3.02 -2.85
N ARG A 73 -5.09 -4.33 -2.84
CA ARG A 73 -4.10 -5.35 -2.46
C ARG A 73 -2.86 -5.36 -3.35
N LYS A 74 -3.03 -5.15 -4.66
CA LYS A 74 -1.89 -5.00 -5.58
C LYS A 74 -0.99 -3.85 -5.17
N GLU A 75 -1.57 -2.70 -4.91
CA GLU A 75 -0.84 -1.50 -4.50
C GLU A 75 -0.14 -1.73 -3.16
N VAL A 76 -0.82 -2.34 -2.18
CA VAL A 76 -0.23 -2.71 -0.88
C VAL A 76 0.98 -3.62 -1.07
N ILE A 77 0.86 -4.67 -1.89
CA ILE A 77 1.98 -5.60 -2.14
C ILE A 77 3.14 -4.90 -2.83
N ASP A 78 2.87 -4.03 -3.81
CA ASP A 78 3.92 -3.24 -4.46
C ASP A 78 4.67 -2.34 -3.45
N PHE A 79 3.96 -1.72 -2.51
CA PHE A 79 4.57 -0.96 -1.40
C PHE A 79 5.44 -1.86 -0.50
N LEU A 80 4.90 -2.98 -0.04
CA LEU A 80 5.58 -3.90 0.87
C LEU A 80 6.85 -4.49 0.23
N LEU A 81 6.75 -4.94 -1.03
CA LEU A 81 7.89 -5.46 -1.80
C LEU A 81 8.96 -4.39 -2.00
N LYS A 82 8.57 -3.14 -2.26
CA LYS A 82 9.55 -2.06 -2.36
C LYS A 82 10.25 -1.77 -1.03
N ILE A 83 9.50 -1.72 0.07
CA ILE A 83 10.08 -1.51 1.40
C ILE A 83 11.10 -2.63 1.70
N LYS A 84 10.77 -3.88 1.36
CA LYS A 84 11.67 -5.04 1.45
C LYS A 84 12.94 -4.87 0.59
N ASP A 85 12.78 -4.45 -0.67
CA ASP A 85 13.88 -4.21 -1.63
C ASP A 85 14.85 -3.11 -1.16
N LEU A 86 14.36 -2.08 -0.48
CA LEU A 86 15.19 -1.02 0.10
C LEU A 86 15.95 -1.44 1.37
N GLY A 87 15.70 -2.64 1.88
CA GLY A 87 16.31 -3.16 3.09
C GLY A 87 15.49 -2.88 4.34
N LEU A 88 15.12 -3.96 5.02
CA LEU A 88 14.68 -3.92 6.42
C LEU A 88 15.97 -3.91 7.25
N ASP A 89 16.26 -2.82 7.96
CA ASP A 89 17.45 -2.77 8.83
C ASP A 89 17.42 -3.99 9.75
N ASN A 90 18.57 -4.68 9.83
CA ASN A 90 18.83 -5.76 10.79
C ASN A 90 18.73 -5.26 12.22
#